data_AF-A0A7C5WIF3-F1
#
_entry.id   AF-A0A7C5WIF3-F1
#
_cell.length_a   1.000
_cell.length_b   1.000
_cell.length_c   1.000
_cell.angle_alpha   90.00
_cell.angle_beta   90.00
_cell.angle_gamma   90.00
#
_symmetry.space_group_name_H-M   'P 1'
#
loop_
_entity.id
_entity.type
_entity.pdbx_description
1 polymer ?
#
loop_
_entity_poly.entity_id
_entity_poly.type
_entity_poly.pdbx_seq_one_letter_code
_entity_poly.pdbx_strand_id
1 'polypeptide(L)' 'MKVLVQRVSRAEVRVDGETKASIGRGVLVLLGIERTDSEEHAC' A
#
# COMPACT_ATOMS: atom_id res chain seq x y z
N MET A 1 -7.04 8.81 -8.54
CA MET A 1 -6.48 7.76 -7.68
C MET A 1 -5.54 6.94 -8.53
N LYS A 2 -4.35 6.60 -8.04
CA LYS A 2 -3.42 5.71 -8.74
C LYS A 2 -2.91 4.67 -7.77
N VAL A 3 -2.78 3.43 -8.25
CA VAL A 3 -2.32 2.31 -7.44
C VAL A 3 -1.17 1.61 -8.12
N LEU A 4 -0.08 1.40 -7.39
CA LEU A 4 1.00 0.50 -7.79
C LEU A 4 0.87 -0.81 -7.02
N VAL A 5 0.59 -1.88 -7.76
CA VAL A 5 0.40 -3.23 -7.23
C VAL A 5 1.67 -4.04 -7.41
N GLN A 6 2.17 -4.62 -6.32
CA GLN A 6 3.37 -5.47 -6.33
C GLN A 6 3.04 -6.84 -5.75
N ARG A 7 3.21 -7.90 -6.55
CA ARG A 7 3.15 -9.27 -6.02
C ARG A 7 4.47 -9.57 -5.30
N VAL A 8 4.38 -9.97 -4.05
CA VAL A 8 5.54 -10.12 -3.16
C VAL A 8 5.56 -11.48 -2.48
N SER A 9 6.75 -11.98 -2.17
CA SER A 9 6.93 -13.11 -1.26
C SER A 9 6.89 -12.68 0.22
N ARG A 10 7.22 -11.41 0.51
CA ARG A 10 7.07 -10.74 1.81
C ARG A 10 7.08 -9.21 1.64
N ALA A 11 6.49 -8.49 2.58
CA ALA A 11 6.64 -7.03 2.72
C ALA A 11 6.45 -6.60 4.19
N GLU A 12 7.02 -5.47 4.59
CA GLU A 12 6.88 -4.92 5.93
C GLU A 12 7.01 -3.39 5.97
N VAL A 13 6.41 -2.78 6.99
CA VAL A 13 6.52 -1.35 7.27
C VAL A 13 7.26 -1.19 8.60
N ARG A 14 8.36 -0.43 8.57
CA ARG A 14 9.12 -0.05 9.76
C ARG A 14 9.03 1.46 10.01
N VAL A 15 8.83 1.84 11.26
CA VAL A 15 8.90 3.23 11.73
C VAL A 15 9.85 3.24 12.92
N ASP A 16 10.86 4.11 12.87
CA ASP A 16 11.93 4.19 13.89
C ASP A 16 12.62 2.85 14.16
N GLY A 17 12.78 2.02 13.12
CA GLY A 17 13.39 0.70 13.21
C GLY A 17 12.47 -0.42 13.71
N GLU A 18 11.28 -0.10 14.23
CA GLU A 18 10.30 -1.08 14.69
C GLU A 18 9.34 -1.50 13.58
N THR A 19 9.14 -2.81 13.39
CA THR A 19 8.14 -3.33 12.47
C THR A 19 6.74 -3.06 13.02
N LYS A 20 5.97 -2.21 12.33
CA LYS A 20 4.57 -1.90 12.68
C LYS A 20 3.59 -2.90 12.06
N ALA A 21 3.90 -3.38 10.87
CA ALA A 21 3.11 -4.39 10.17
C ALA A 21 3.97 -5.18 9.18
N SER A 22 3.60 -6.43 8.91
CA SER A 22 4.25 -7.27 7.92
C SER A 22 3.28 -8.27 7.31
N ILE A 23 3.54 -8.66 6.06
CA ILE A 23 2.81 -9.71 5.35
C ILE A 23 3.77 -10.75 4.78
N GLY A 24 3.28 -11.98 4.63
CA GLY A 24 3.96 -13.06 3.90
C GLY A 24 3.73 -12.94 2.39
N ARG A 25 3.54 -14.09 1.72
CA ARG A 25 3.25 -14.12 0.27
C ARG A 25 1.91 -13.43 0.00
N GLY A 26 1.91 -12.46 -0.89
CA GLY A 26 0.70 -11.67 -1.15
C GLY A 26 0.95 -10.52 -2.11
N VAL A 27 0.24 -9.42 -1.85
CA VAL A 27 0.28 -8.21 -2.67
C VAL A 27 0.52 -7.01 -1.77
N LEU A 28 1.53 -6.19 -2.12
CA LEU A 28 1.75 -4.88 -1.55
C LEU A 28 1.10 -3.83 -2.46
N VAL A 29 0.37 -2.90 -1.86
CA VAL A 29 -0.35 -1.83 -2.54
C VAL A 29 0.21 -0.50 -2.10
N LEU A 30 0.77 0.26 -3.04
CA LEU A 30 1.15 1.66 -2.83
C LEU A 30 0.07 2.54 -3.45
N LEU A 31 -0.65 3.27 -2.61
CA LEU A 31 -1.79 4.11 -2.99
C LEU A 31 -1.34 5.57 -3.09
N GLY A 32 -1.51 6.16 -4.27
CA GLY A 32 -1.37 7.60 -4.51
C GLY A 32 -2.74 8.25 -4.66
N ILE A 33 -3.02 9.25 -3.82
CA ILE A 33 -4.25 10.05 -3.85
C ILE A 33 -3.92 11.47 -4.33
N GLU A 34 -4.63 11.95 -5.34
CA GLU A 34 -4.56 13.31 -5.86
C GLU A 34 -5.68 14.18 -5.25
N ARG A 35 -5.50 15.51 -5.19
CA ARG A 35 -6.48 16.41 -4.53
C ARG A 35 -7.87 16.39 -5.18
N THR A 36 -7.95 16.04 -6.46
CA THR A 36 -9.21 15.92 -7.22
C THR A 36 -9.82 14.53 -7.12
N ASP A 37 -9.21 13.62 -6.36
CA ASP A 37 -9.81 12.32 -6.12
C ASP A 37 -11.03 12.48 -5.22
N SER A 38 -12.18 12.05 -5.73
CA SER A 38 -13.43 11.96 -4.98
C SER A 38 -13.63 10.52 -4.47
N GLU A 39 -14.53 10.35 -3.50
CA GLU A 39 -14.92 9.04 -2.98
C GLU A 39 -15.49 8.10 -4.06
N GLU A 40 -16.06 8.65 -5.15
CA GLU A 40 -16.56 7.86 -6.28
C GLU A 40 -15.47 7.06 -7.01
N HIS A 41 -14.20 7.41 -6.85
CA HIS A 41 -13.08 6.72 -7.48
C HIS A 41 -12.49 5.57 -6.62
N ALA A 42 -13.15 5.21 -5.51
CA ALA A 42 -12.65 4.24 -4.54
C ALA A 42 -13.19 2.79 -4.69
N CYS A 43 -13.89 2.49 -5.79
CA CYS A 43 -14.46 1.16 -6.05
C CYS A 43 -13.52 0.22 -6.81
#